data_AF-A0A3A8NR03-F1
#
_entry.id   AF-A0A3A8NR03-F1
#
_cell.length_a   1.000
_cell.length_b   1.000
_cell.length_c   1.000
_cell.angle_alpha   90.00
_cell.angle_beta   90.00
_cell.angle_gamma   90.00
#
_symmetry.space_group_name_H-M   'P 1'
#
loop_
_entity.id
_entity.type
_entity.pdbx_description
1 polymer ?
#
loop_
_entity_poly.entity_id
_entity_poly.type
_entity_poly.pdbx_seq_one_letter_code
_entity_poly.pdbx_strand_id
1 'polypeptide(L)'
;MILLSAIAARLLEPAGFVVFHFDTDRVWSQRESSENRQKFETIIRDGVRRILKGGAPLPVTPRARPTLTAEQIEAALSRLLVLSPCYSMESWLYQATNELLPRCQGRHSSEEHQQLISAWAADRTRLDEVHRPKDEALPCVADHHNETLSKSFPADDVWMAERSFHESVERMQACTALVEALGH
;
A
#
# COMPACT_ATOMS: atom_id res chain seq x y z
N MET A 1 3.67 -0.65 21.93
CA MET A 1 4.78 0.31 22.10
C MET A 1 6.01 -0.01 21.26
N ILE A 2 6.45 -1.27 21.17
CA ILE A 2 7.70 -1.65 20.45
C ILE A 2 7.71 -1.20 18.98
N LEU A 3 6.61 -1.43 18.23
CA LEU A 3 6.52 -1.05 16.82
C LEU A 3 6.71 0.45 16.59
N LEU A 4 5.95 1.30 17.31
CA LEU A 4 6.03 2.76 17.15
C LEU A 4 7.43 3.30 17.47
N SER A 5 8.06 2.77 18.53
CA SER A 5 9.43 3.17 18.87
C SER A 5 10.46 2.68 17.84
N ALA A 6 10.25 1.51 17.22
CA ALA A 6 11.11 1.03 16.13
C ALA A 6 10.96 1.89 14.87
N ILE A 7 9.72 2.26 14.51
CA ILE A 7 9.46 3.21 13.41
C ILE A 7 10.16 4.54 13.71
N ALA A 8 9.94 5.12 14.88
CA ALA A 8 10.56 6.39 15.26
C ALA A 8 12.09 6.32 15.26
N ALA A 9 12.69 5.22 15.74
CA ALA A 9 14.14 5.03 15.71
C ALA A 9 14.66 5.01 14.27
N ARG A 10 14.00 4.28 13.36
CA ARG A 10 14.38 4.24 11.94
C ARG A 10 14.26 5.62 11.30
N LEU A 11 13.19 6.37 11.56
CA LEU A 11 12.99 7.71 10.98
C LEU A 11 13.98 8.76 11.49
N LEU A 12 14.66 8.52 12.62
CA LEU A 12 15.73 9.38 13.13
C LEU A 12 17.07 9.16 12.42
N GLU A 13 17.23 8.06 11.69
CA GLU A 13 18.42 7.84 10.86
C GLU A 13 18.39 8.77 9.63
N PRO A 14 19.52 9.36 9.21
CA PRO A 14 19.55 10.32 8.10
C PRO A 14 18.91 9.83 6.79
N ALA A 15 19.13 8.56 6.43
CA ALA A 15 18.54 7.91 5.26
C ALA A 15 17.41 6.93 5.63
N GLY A 16 16.88 7.04 6.85
CA GLY A 16 15.88 6.12 7.35
C GLY A 16 14.48 6.43 6.82
N PHE A 17 13.83 5.42 6.25
CA PHE A 17 12.44 5.44 5.85
C PHE A 17 11.73 4.17 6.33
N VAL A 18 10.40 4.21 6.35
CA VAL A 18 9.54 3.07 6.68
C VAL A 18 8.39 3.02 5.69
N VAL A 19 8.18 1.89 5.04
CA VAL A 19 6.95 1.60 4.29
C VAL A 19 6.02 0.84 5.24
N PHE A 20 4.87 1.40 5.51
CA PHE A 20 3.82 0.76 6.31
C PHE A 20 2.69 0.32 5.39
N HIS A 21 2.44 -0.98 5.38
CA HIS A 21 1.34 -1.56 4.60
C HIS A 21 0.10 -1.76 5.48
N PHE A 22 -1.05 -1.42 4.92
CA PHE A 22 -2.36 -1.86 5.41
C PHE A 22 -3.31 -1.93 4.22
N ASP A 23 -4.25 -2.86 4.22
CA ASP A 23 -5.29 -2.89 3.20
C ASP A 23 -6.43 -1.93 3.56
N THR A 24 -6.97 -1.20 2.59
CA THR A 24 -8.17 -0.38 2.85
C THR A 24 -9.39 -1.28 2.92
N ASP A 25 -10.29 -1.01 3.86
CA ASP A 25 -11.59 -1.66 4.03
C ASP A 25 -12.69 -1.08 3.13
N ARG A 26 -12.29 -0.20 2.21
CA ARG A 26 -13.15 0.55 1.28
C ARG A 26 -12.63 0.45 -0.14
N VAL A 27 -13.57 0.53 -1.07
CA VAL A 27 -13.32 0.84 -2.49
C VAL A 27 -12.69 2.23 -2.64
N TRP A 28 -12.06 2.47 -3.79
CA TRP A 28 -11.32 3.70 -4.05
C TRP A 28 -12.14 4.98 -3.91
N SER A 29 -13.36 5.01 -4.46
CA SER A 29 -14.28 6.14 -4.33
C SER A 29 -14.63 6.49 -2.87
N GLN A 30 -14.45 5.54 -1.95
CA GLN A 30 -14.74 5.67 -0.52
C GLN A 30 -13.48 5.63 0.36
N ARG A 31 -12.28 5.70 -0.22
CA ARG A 31 -11.02 5.49 0.51
C ARG A 31 -10.82 6.38 1.74
N GLU A 32 -11.35 7.60 1.73
CA GLU A 32 -11.26 8.54 2.85
C GLU A 32 -12.07 8.09 4.08
N SER A 33 -13.08 7.24 3.88
CA SER A 33 -13.88 6.65 4.97
C SER A 33 -13.36 5.30 5.45
N SER A 34 -12.15 4.90 5.03
CA SER A 34 -11.49 3.68 5.49
C SER A 34 -11.13 3.76 6.97
N GLU A 35 -11.63 2.81 7.76
CA GLU A 35 -11.28 2.68 9.17
C GLU A 35 -9.78 2.38 9.33
N ASN A 36 -9.21 1.56 8.44
CA ASN A 36 -7.79 1.22 8.48
C ASN A 36 -6.89 2.44 8.21
N ARG A 37 -7.29 3.32 7.27
CA ARG A 37 -6.60 4.59 7.04
C ARG A 37 -6.68 5.51 8.25
N GLN A 38 -7.85 5.62 8.87
CA GLN A 38 -8.03 6.43 10.09
C GLN A 38 -7.19 5.88 11.26
N LYS A 39 -7.13 4.57 11.43
CA LYS A 39 -6.26 3.91 12.43
C LYS A 39 -4.78 4.18 12.15
N PHE A 40 -4.35 4.15 10.89
CA PHE A 40 -2.98 4.51 10.54
C PHE A 40 -2.64 5.93 11.00
N GLU A 41 -3.47 6.91 10.65
CA GLU A 41 -3.23 8.31 11.03
C GLU A 41 -3.22 8.51 12.56
N THR A 42 -4.26 8.03 13.24
CA THR A 42 -4.49 8.32 14.68
C THR A 42 -3.67 7.45 15.63
N ILE A 43 -3.32 6.23 15.23
CA ILE A 43 -2.58 5.29 16.09
C ILE A 43 -1.12 5.24 15.69
N ILE A 44 -0.83 5.07 14.40
CA ILE A 44 0.55 4.87 13.92
C ILE A 44 1.24 6.22 13.76
N ARG A 45 0.74 7.11 12.90
CA ARG A 45 1.40 8.39 12.59
C ARG A 45 1.46 9.29 13.81
N ASP A 46 0.34 9.48 14.51
CA ASP A 46 0.30 10.27 15.76
C ASP A 46 1.07 9.62 16.91
N GLY A 47 1.09 8.29 16.97
CA GLY A 47 1.91 7.56 17.93
C GLY A 47 3.40 7.83 17.72
N VAL A 48 3.89 7.68 16.48
CA VAL A 48 5.27 7.99 16.10
C VAL A 48 5.59 9.45 16.34
N ARG A 49 4.70 10.39 15.97
CA ARG A 49 4.84 11.82 16.24
C ARG A 49 5.05 12.11 17.74
N ARG A 50 4.23 11.51 18.60
CA ARG A 50 4.37 11.64 20.08
C ARG A 50 5.71 11.11 20.56
N ILE A 51 6.17 9.99 20.03
CA ILE A 51 7.49 9.45 20.35
C ILE A 51 8.55 10.45 19.90
N LEU A 52 8.55 10.91 18.66
CA LEU A 52 9.51 11.88 18.09
C LEU A 52 9.63 13.16 18.93
N LYS A 53 8.52 13.64 19.52
CA LYS A 53 8.46 14.77 20.46
C LYS A 53 9.09 14.52 21.84
N GLY A 54 9.54 13.30 22.15
CA GLY A 54 10.08 12.95 23.46
C GLY A 54 9.12 12.20 24.38
N GLY A 55 7.90 11.88 23.93
CA GLY A 55 6.86 11.28 24.78
C GLY A 55 7.06 9.80 25.16
N ALA A 56 8.10 9.13 24.63
CA ALA A 56 8.45 7.77 25.01
C ALA A 56 9.93 7.45 24.74
N PRO A 57 10.51 6.46 25.44
CA PRO A 57 11.86 5.95 25.18
C PRO A 57 11.95 5.16 23.85
N LEU A 58 13.13 5.21 23.23
CA LEU A 58 13.47 4.45 22.02
C LEU A 58 14.29 3.20 22.40
N PRO A 59 14.14 2.07 21.69
CA PRO A 59 14.75 0.80 22.07
C PRO A 59 16.28 0.73 21.96
N VAL A 60 16.96 1.64 21.22
CA VAL A 60 18.33 1.36 20.74
C VAL A 60 19.39 2.44 21.06
N THR A 61 19.07 3.57 21.69
CA THR A 61 20.09 4.63 21.89
C THR A 61 20.18 5.19 23.31
N PRO A 62 21.32 5.00 24.01
CA PRO A 62 21.66 5.72 25.24
C PRO A 62 22.28 7.11 25.00
N ARG A 63 22.44 7.53 23.73
CA ARG A 63 22.92 8.88 23.40
C ARG A 63 21.82 9.91 23.63
N ALA A 64 22.22 11.10 24.11
CA ALA A 64 21.34 12.24 24.28
C ALA A 64 20.49 12.43 23.02
N ARG A 65 19.18 12.27 23.19
CA ARG A 65 18.22 12.39 22.11
C ARG A 65 18.25 13.83 21.59
N PRO A 66 18.42 14.05 20.28
CA PRO A 66 18.28 15.40 19.74
C PRO A 66 16.84 15.87 19.96
N THR A 67 16.68 17.04 20.56
CA THR A 67 15.40 17.73 20.57
C THR A 67 15.10 18.18 19.15
N LEU A 68 14.09 17.57 18.54
CA LEU A 68 13.68 17.92 17.18
C LEU A 68 12.75 19.14 17.21
N THR A 69 12.92 20.01 16.23
CA THR A 69 11.96 21.05 15.86
C THR A 69 10.70 20.43 15.24
N ALA A 70 9.61 21.20 15.15
CA ALA A 70 8.37 20.73 14.53
C ALA A 70 8.58 20.37 13.05
N GLU A 71 9.39 21.16 12.34
CA GLU A 71 9.74 20.95 10.94
C GLU A 71 10.52 19.65 10.75
N GLN A 72 11.49 19.37 11.63
CA GLN A 72 12.24 18.12 11.60
C GLN A 72 11.36 16.89 11.87
N ILE A 73 10.35 17.02 12.74
CA ILE A 73 9.40 15.94 13.03
C ILE A 73 8.54 15.66 11.79
N GLU A 74 7.99 16.69 11.15
CA GLU A 74 7.17 16.49 9.95
C GLU A 74 8.02 15.99 8.77
N ALA A 75 9.26 16.44 8.63
CA ALA A 75 10.21 15.89 7.66
C ALA A 75 10.57 14.42 7.93
N ALA A 76 10.62 13.99 9.19
CA ALA A 76 10.79 12.58 9.53
C ALA A 76 9.52 11.77 9.22
N LEU A 77 8.34 12.31 9.55
CA LEU A 77 7.05 11.65 9.30
C LEU A 77 6.69 11.58 7.80
N SER A 78 7.25 12.43 6.94
CA SER A 78 7.09 12.31 5.49
C SER A 78 7.81 11.07 4.92
N ARG A 79 8.80 10.51 5.64
CA ARG A 79 9.46 9.24 5.31
C ARG A 79 8.77 8.01 5.92
N LEU A 80 7.64 8.20 6.60
CA LEU A 80 6.70 7.12 6.94
C LEU A 80 5.69 6.98 5.81
N LEU A 81 6.03 6.13 4.86
CA LEU A 81 5.29 5.91 3.61
C LEU A 81 4.15 4.93 3.84
N VAL A 82 3.07 5.11 3.07
CA VAL A 82 1.89 4.24 3.11
C VAL A 82 1.79 3.45 1.82
N LEU A 83 1.63 2.13 1.97
CA LEU A 83 1.25 1.21 0.91
C LEU A 83 -0.17 0.71 1.22
N SER A 84 -1.18 1.26 0.56
CA SER A 84 -2.59 0.98 0.90
C SER A 84 -3.43 0.57 -0.32
N PRO A 85 -3.41 -0.72 -0.70
CA PRO A 85 -4.26 -1.25 -1.77
C PRO A 85 -5.74 -1.29 -1.33
N CYS A 86 -6.65 -1.29 -2.29
CA CYS A 86 -8.07 -1.55 -2.03
C CYS A 86 -8.30 -3.03 -1.70
N TYR A 87 -8.75 -3.31 -0.47
CA TYR A 87 -9.01 -4.64 0.12
C TYR A 87 -7.82 -5.60 0.27
N SER A 88 -6.93 -5.71 -0.70
CA SER A 88 -5.68 -6.48 -0.56
C SER A 88 -4.69 -6.15 -1.67
N MET A 89 -3.40 -6.30 -1.40
CA MET A 89 -2.34 -6.06 -2.38
C MET A 89 -2.41 -7.02 -3.56
N GLU A 90 -2.82 -8.26 -3.30
CA GLU A 90 -3.06 -9.30 -4.31
C GLU A 90 -4.16 -8.87 -5.30
N SER A 91 -5.10 -8.01 -4.89
CA SER A 91 -6.13 -7.50 -5.78
C SER A 91 -5.54 -6.76 -6.98
N TRP A 92 -4.40 -6.06 -6.83
CA TRP A 92 -3.74 -5.41 -7.97
C TRP A 92 -3.35 -6.41 -9.06
N LEU A 93 -2.98 -7.64 -8.69
CA LEU A 93 -2.57 -8.66 -9.66
C LEU A 93 -3.68 -9.04 -10.65
N TYR A 94 -4.94 -8.76 -10.31
CA TYR A 94 -6.07 -9.01 -11.21
C TYR A 94 -6.07 -8.06 -12.43
N GLN A 95 -5.23 -7.03 -12.42
CA GLN A 95 -4.96 -6.19 -13.61
C GLN A 95 -4.19 -6.93 -14.71
N ALA A 96 -3.56 -8.07 -14.42
CA ALA A 96 -2.96 -8.94 -15.43
C ALA A 96 -4.04 -9.72 -16.20
N THR A 97 -5.01 -9.01 -16.80
CA THR A 97 -6.28 -9.56 -17.31
C THR A 97 -6.10 -10.63 -18.39
N ASN A 98 -5.08 -10.50 -19.24
CA ASN A 98 -4.69 -11.50 -20.24
C ASN A 98 -4.34 -12.86 -19.61
N GLU A 99 -3.67 -12.83 -18.46
CA GLU A 99 -3.29 -14.01 -17.70
C GLU A 99 -4.35 -14.41 -16.67
N LEU A 100 -5.21 -13.49 -16.24
CA LEU A 100 -6.29 -13.77 -15.29
C LEU A 100 -7.41 -14.60 -15.91
N LEU A 101 -7.85 -14.24 -17.13
CA LEU A 101 -8.97 -14.88 -17.80
C LEU A 101 -8.79 -16.40 -17.98
N PRO A 102 -7.69 -16.92 -18.56
CA PRO A 102 -7.50 -18.36 -18.72
C PRO A 102 -7.41 -19.10 -17.38
N ARG A 103 -6.96 -18.44 -16.30
CA ARG A 103 -6.82 -19.03 -14.95
C ARG A 103 -8.19 -19.18 -14.31
N CYS A 104 -9.02 -18.14 -14.45
CA CYS A 104 -10.42 -18.19 -14.07
C CYS A 104 -11.14 -19.33 -14.82
N GLN A 105 -11.04 -19.37 -16.16
CA GLN A 105 -11.72 -20.36 -17.01
C GLN A 105 -11.29 -21.80 -16.73
N GLY A 106 -10.02 -22.03 -16.35
CA GLY A 106 -9.52 -23.35 -15.97
C GLY A 106 -10.16 -23.94 -14.71
N ARG A 107 -10.82 -23.12 -13.88
CA ARG A 107 -11.52 -23.55 -12.66
C ARG A 107 -13.03 -23.32 -12.71
N HIS A 108 -13.46 -22.29 -13.43
CA HIS A 108 -14.84 -21.85 -13.48
C HIS A 108 -15.15 -21.19 -14.83
N SER A 109 -16.08 -21.75 -15.58
CA SER A 109 -16.54 -21.19 -16.85
C SER A 109 -17.85 -20.42 -16.63
N SER A 110 -17.73 -19.14 -16.29
CA SER A 110 -18.86 -18.21 -16.17
C SER A 110 -18.73 -17.04 -17.12
N GLU A 111 -19.82 -16.76 -17.85
CA GLU A 111 -19.94 -15.58 -18.70
C GLU A 111 -19.79 -14.29 -17.89
N GLU A 112 -20.31 -14.25 -16.66
CA GLU A 112 -20.20 -13.11 -15.75
C GLU A 112 -18.74 -12.79 -15.43
N HIS A 113 -17.92 -13.81 -15.11
CA HIS A 113 -16.50 -13.60 -14.84
C HIS A 113 -15.76 -13.11 -16.09
N GLN A 114 -16.09 -13.65 -17.26
CA GLN A 114 -15.49 -13.21 -18.52
C GLN A 114 -15.83 -11.75 -18.81
N GLN A 115 -17.09 -11.34 -18.63
CA GLN A 115 -17.52 -9.96 -18.80
C GLN A 115 -16.83 -9.03 -17.79
N LEU A 116 -16.71 -9.46 -16.53
CA LEU A 116 -16.04 -8.71 -15.47
C LEU A 116 -14.55 -8.48 -15.76
N ILE A 117 -13.82 -9.53 -16.14
CA ILE A 117 -12.39 -9.43 -16.48
C ILE A 117 -12.19 -8.58 -17.74
N SER A 118 -13.06 -8.74 -18.74
CA SER A 118 -13.03 -7.91 -19.96
C SER A 118 -13.29 -6.44 -19.65
N ALA A 119 -14.20 -6.16 -18.72
CA ALA A 119 -14.47 -4.82 -18.23
C ALA A 119 -13.25 -4.19 -17.54
N TRP A 120 -12.51 -4.94 -16.73
CA TRP A 120 -11.26 -4.45 -16.12
C TRP A 120 -10.13 -4.26 -17.15
N ALA A 121 -10.08 -5.10 -18.19
CA ALA A 121 -9.13 -4.94 -19.28
C ALA A 121 -9.39 -3.66 -20.08
N ALA A 122 -10.66 -3.34 -20.30
CA ALA A 122 -11.08 -2.12 -21.01
C ALA A 122 -10.94 -0.85 -20.15
N ASP A 123 -11.18 -0.96 -18.84
CA ASP A 123 -11.06 0.14 -17.89
C ASP A 123 -10.49 -0.35 -16.56
N ARG A 124 -9.20 -0.10 -16.39
CA ARG A 124 -8.42 -0.51 -15.21
C ARG A 124 -8.87 0.19 -13.94
N THR A 125 -9.52 1.35 -14.04
CA THR A 125 -9.97 2.11 -12.87
C THR A 125 -11.05 1.38 -12.07
N ARG A 126 -11.75 0.43 -12.72
CA ARG A 126 -12.89 -0.29 -12.15
C ARG A 126 -12.50 -1.27 -11.06
N LEU A 127 -11.30 -1.85 -11.10
CA LEU A 127 -10.91 -2.91 -10.17
C LEU A 127 -10.87 -2.43 -8.72
N ASP A 128 -10.35 -1.23 -8.48
CA ASP A 128 -10.31 -0.66 -7.13
C ASP A 128 -11.70 -0.21 -6.62
N GLU A 129 -12.72 -0.23 -7.49
CA GLU A 129 -14.12 -0.03 -7.12
C GLU A 129 -14.86 -1.34 -6.79
N VAL A 130 -14.17 -2.49 -6.85
CA VAL A 130 -14.76 -3.80 -6.56
C VAL A 130 -14.59 -4.11 -5.07
N HIS A 131 -15.70 -4.42 -4.41
CA HIS A 131 -15.68 -4.89 -3.02
C HIS A 131 -15.03 -6.27 -2.95
N ARG A 132 -13.95 -6.39 -2.16
CA ARG A 132 -13.24 -7.64 -1.86
C ARG A 132 -13.05 -8.54 -3.09
N PRO A 133 -12.26 -8.11 -4.09
CA PRO A 133 -12.16 -8.79 -5.39
C PRO A 133 -11.78 -10.26 -5.28
N LYS A 134 -10.93 -10.60 -4.32
CA LYS A 134 -10.48 -11.96 -4.04
C LYS A 134 -11.57 -12.87 -3.50
N ASP A 135 -12.38 -12.36 -2.58
CA ASP A 135 -13.32 -13.17 -1.80
C ASP A 135 -14.69 -13.26 -2.46
N GLU A 136 -15.10 -12.20 -3.16
CA GLU A 136 -16.48 -12.04 -3.65
C GLU A 136 -16.57 -12.00 -5.18
N ALA A 137 -15.67 -11.28 -5.86
CA ALA A 137 -15.77 -11.09 -7.30
C ALA A 137 -15.15 -12.24 -8.13
N LEU A 138 -13.96 -12.73 -7.75
CA LEU A 138 -13.29 -13.86 -8.40
C LEU A 138 -12.70 -14.86 -7.37
N PRO A 139 -13.54 -15.51 -6.55
CA PRO A 139 -13.08 -16.51 -5.57
C PRO A 139 -12.44 -17.74 -6.23
N CYS A 140 -12.73 -18.00 -7.51
CA CYS A 140 -12.11 -19.09 -8.26
C CYS A 140 -10.61 -18.86 -8.53
N VAL A 141 -10.16 -17.60 -8.60
CA VAL A 141 -8.74 -17.25 -8.75
C VAL A 141 -8.10 -17.11 -7.37
N ALA A 142 -8.73 -16.34 -6.48
CA ALA A 142 -8.24 -16.02 -5.14
C ALA A 142 -6.71 -15.75 -5.13
N ASP A 143 -5.98 -16.39 -4.22
CA ASP A 143 -4.50 -16.31 -4.14
C ASP A 143 -3.77 -17.38 -4.97
N HIS A 144 -4.50 -18.23 -5.70
CA HIS A 144 -3.93 -19.47 -6.28
C HIS A 144 -2.90 -19.22 -7.39
N HIS A 145 -2.88 -18.01 -7.96
CA HIS A 145 -2.09 -17.69 -9.14
C HIS A 145 -1.22 -16.44 -8.98
N ASN A 146 -1.05 -15.95 -7.74
CA ASN A 146 -0.33 -14.69 -7.46
C ASN A 146 1.08 -14.64 -8.07
N GLU A 147 1.85 -15.74 -8.00
CA GLU A 147 3.19 -15.79 -8.58
C GLU A 147 3.19 -15.65 -10.11
N THR A 148 2.16 -16.17 -10.77
CA THR A 148 2.04 -16.08 -12.23
C THR A 148 1.52 -14.71 -12.66
N LEU A 149 0.51 -14.20 -11.94
CA LEU A 149 -0.07 -12.88 -12.21
C LEU A 149 0.94 -11.76 -11.93
N SER A 150 1.81 -11.89 -10.93
CA SER A 150 2.84 -10.89 -10.64
C SER A 150 3.88 -10.75 -11.76
N LYS A 151 4.24 -11.85 -12.44
CA LYS A 151 5.18 -11.84 -13.58
C LYS A 151 4.62 -11.16 -14.82
N SER A 152 3.30 -11.01 -14.90
CA SER A 152 2.58 -10.42 -16.04
C SER A 152 1.84 -9.13 -15.66
N PHE A 153 2.12 -8.61 -14.46
CA PHE A 153 1.45 -7.43 -13.94
C PHE A 153 1.80 -6.19 -14.78
N PRO A 154 0.81 -5.52 -15.40
CA PRO A 154 1.05 -4.41 -16.30
C PRO A 154 1.24 -3.10 -15.50
N ALA A 155 2.37 -2.98 -14.81
CA ALA A 155 2.62 -1.92 -13.83
C ALA A 155 2.40 -0.51 -14.38
N ASP A 156 2.92 -0.21 -15.58
CA ASP A 156 2.80 1.10 -16.20
C ASP A 156 1.33 1.46 -16.49
N ASP A 157 0.55 0.55 -17.08
CA ASP A 157 -0.87 0.79 -17.35
C ASP A 157 -1.68 0.97 -16.07
N VAL A 158 -1.35 0.22 -15.01
CA VAL A 158 -2.04 0.29 -13.73
C VAL A 158 -1.68 1.56 -12.98
N TRP A 159 -0.44 2.04 -13.12
CA TRP A 159 -0.03 3.35 -12.63
C TRP A 159 -0.76 4.48 -13.39
N MET A 160 -0.91 4.36 -14.70
CA MET A 160 -1.68 5.31 -15.52
C MET A 160 -3.18 5.34 -15.19
N ALA A 161 -3.71 4.34 -14.47
CA ALA A 161 -5.10 4.33 -14.03
C ALA A 161 -5.38 5.30 -12.87
N GLU A 162 -4.35 5.87 -12.24
CA GLU A 162 -4.47 6.89 -11.18
C GLU A 162 -5.37 6.43 -10.01
N ARG A 163 -5.10 5.22 -9.51
CA ARG A 163 -5.79 4.60 -8.35
C ARG A 163 -4.82 4.20 -7.23
N SER A 164 -5.17 3.20 -6.41
CA SER A 164 -4.40 2.87 -5.19
C SER A 164 -2.95 2.47 -5.47
N PHE A 165 -2.69 1.81 -6.60
CA PHE A 165 -1.32 1.51 -7.06
C PHE A 165 -0.53 2.79 -7.37
N HIS A 166 -1.11 3.68 -8.19
CA HIS A 166 -0.52 4.99 -8.49
C HIS A 166 -0.20 5.76 -7.22
N GLU A 167 -1.18 5.90 -6.31
CA GLU A 167 -1.01 6.63 -5.04
C GLU A 167 0.13 6.06 -4.19
N SER A 168 0.35 4.74 -4.25
CA SER A 168 1.44 4.08 -3.54
C SER A 168 2.80 4.33 -4.19
N VAL A 169 2.87 4.27 -5.53
CA VAL A 169 4.09 4.54 -6.29
C VAL A 169 4.53 6.00 -6.17
N GLU A 170 3.62 6.96 -6.30
CA GLU A 170 3.93 8.39 -6.18
C GLU A 170 4.52 8.72 -4.80
N ARG A 171 3.97 8.14 -3.73
CA ARG A 171 4.53 8.31 -2.38
C ARG A 171 5.94 7.75 -2.26
N MET A 172 6.19 6.59 -2.87
CA MET A 172 7.51 5.97 -2.86
C MET A 172 8.52 6.81 -3.64
N GLN A 173 8.16 7.29 -4.83
CA GLN A 173 9.00 8.14 -5.67
C GLN A 173 9.30 9.50 -5.02
N ALA A 174 8.33 10.08 -4.29
CA ALA A 174 8.52 11.33 -3.57
C ALA A 174 9.47 11.21 -2.35
N CYS A 175 9.86 10.00 -1.94
CA CYS A 175 10.74 9.78 -0.82
C CYS A 175 12.21 9.67 -1.27
N THR A 176 12.97 10.77 -1.15
CA THR A 176 14.39 10.80 -1.54
C THR A 176 15.19 9.67 -0.89
N ALA A 177 14.99 9.41 0.41
CA ALA A 177 15.71 8.36 1.14
C ALA A 177 15.44 6.95 0.59
N LEU A 178 14.23 6.68 0.10
CA LEU A 178 13.91 5.41 -0.56
C LEU A 178 14.55 5.33 -1.95
N VAL A 179 14.42 6.38 -2.75
CA VAL A 179 14.98 6.44 -4.11
C VAL A 179 16.50 6.25 -4.08
N GLU A 180 17.20 6.98 -3.20
CA GLU A 180 18.65 6.85 -3.02
C GLU A 180 19.05 5.43 -2.57
N ALA A 181 18.27 4.80 -1.70
CA ALA A 181 18.54 3.44 -1.23
C ALA A 181 18.37 2.38 -2.34
N LEU A 182 17.57 2.66 -3.37
CA LEU A 182 17.39 1.78 -4.53
C LEU A 182 18.50 1.94 -5.58
N GLY A 183 19.40 2.91 -5.42
CA GLY A 183 20.59 3.06 -6.26
C GLY A 183 20.32 3.57 -7.68
N HIS A 184 19.24 4.34 -7.85
CA HIS A 184 18.97 5.10 -9.08
C HIS A 184 19.55 6.51 -9.00
#